data_AF-A0A2L1UYS3-F1
#
_entry.id   AF-A0A2L1UYS3-F1
#
_cell.length_a   1.000
_cell.length_b   1.000
_cell.length_c   1.000
_cell.angle_alpha   90.00
_cell.angle_beta   90.00
_cell.angle_gamma   90.00
#
_symmetry.space_group_name_H-M   'P 1'
#
loop_
_entity.id
_entity.type
_entity.pdbx_description
1 polymer ?
#
loop_
_entity_poly.entity_id
_entity_poly.type
_entity_poly.pdbx_seq_one_letter_code
_entity_poly.pdbx_strand_id
1 'polypeptide(L)'
;MTHIFYSYLLKVFRADLFNDKNFLLRNTYENNPFGGNVDKVFNACCNAIVASNKTQSVEYKFAKFYLILINKVDSGLIKDFIRHLASRYVTGHFMNIKEVNIILPELVAEFNKILSKNT
;
A
#
# COMPACT_ATOMS: atom_id res chain seq x y z
N MET A 1 1.73 1.30 10.78
CA MET A 1 1.80 0.28 9.71
C MET A 1 2.56 0.71 8.47
N THR A 2 2.42 1.94 7.94
CA THR A 2 3.12 2.34 6.71
C THR A 2 4.65 2.21 6.78
N HIS A 3 5.27 2.63 7.88
CA HIS A 3 6.72 2.46 8.08
C HIS A 3 7.11 0.97 8.11
N ILE A 4 6.35 0.14 8.80
CA ILE A 4 6.61 -1.30 8.92
C ILE A 4 6.57 -1.97 7.55
N PHE A 5 5.51 -1.72 6.77
CA PHE A 5 5.41 -2.27 5.42
C PHE A 5 6.54 -1.75 4.52
N TYR A 6 6.86 -0.45 4.57
CA TYR A 6 7.94 0.12 3.77
C TYR A 6 9.32 -0.48 4.12
N SER A 7 9.64 -0.64 5.40
CA SER A 7 10.89 -1.29 5.84
C SER A 7 10.96 -2.75 5.38
N TYR A 8 9.85 -3.48 5.47
CA TYR A 8 9.76 -4.85 4.95
C TYR A 8 10.01 -4.90 3.45
N LEU A 9 9.35 -4.00 2.72
CA LEU A 9 9.47 -3.84 1.29
C LEU A 9 10.93 -3.64 0.89
N LEU A 10 11.62 -2.67 1.51
CA LEU A 10 13.04 -2.41 1.27
C LEU A 10 13.94 -3.63 1.55
N LYS A 11 13.64 -4.42 2.58
CA LYS A 11 14.39 -5.65 2.89
C LYS A 11 14.25 -6.69 1.77
N VAL A 12 13.03 -6.91 1.28
CA VAL A 12 12.75 -7.83 0.18
C VAL A 12 13.42 -7.33 -1.12
N PHE A 13 13.29 -6.04 -1.43
CA PHE A 13 13.91 -5.43 -2.61
C PHE A 13 15.44 -5.42 -2.61
N ARG A 14 16.08 -5.34 -1.44
CA ARG A 14 17.55 -5.44 -1.36
C ARG A 14 18.05 -6.87 -1.57
N ALA A 15 17.22 -7.88 -1.28
CA ALA A 15 17.55 -9.27 -1.54
C ALA A 15 17.35 -9.63 -3.03
N ASP A 16 16.33 -9.05 -3.67
CA ASP A 16 16.03 -9.23 -5.09
C ASP A 16 16.72 -8.13 -5.92
N LEU A 17 18.03 -8.28 -6.17
CA LEU A 17 18.81 -7.37 -7.02
C LEU A 17 18.20 -7.29 -8.43
N PHE A 18 17.57 -6.13 -8.69
CA PHE A 18 17.34 -5.42 -9.95
C PHE A 18 17.19 -6.25 -11.24
N ASN A 19 16.04 -6.02 -11.89
CA ASN A 19 15.71 -6.29 -13.31
C ASN A 19 14.92 -7.58 -13.62
N ASP A 20 14.13 -8.10 -12.67
CA ASP A 20 13.23 -9.23 -12.96
C ASP A 20 11.81 -8.74 -13.31
N LYS A 21 11.43 -8.92 -14.57
CA LYS A 21 10.04 -8.72 -15.06
C LYS A 21 9.03 -9.59 -14.29
N ASN A 22 9.49 -10.62 -13.59
CA ASN A 22 8.67 -11.54 -12.80
C ASN A 22 8.61 -11.18 -11.31
N PHE A 23 8.99 -9.95 -10.93
CA PHE A 23 8.97 -9.48 -9.55
C PHE A 23 7.63 -9.77 -8.83
N LEU A 24 6.50 -9.54 -9.51
CA LEU A 24 5.15 -9.83 -8.99
C LEU A 24 4.96 -11.31 -8.65
N LEU A 25 5.48 -12.20 -9.49
CA LEU A 25 5.34 -13.65 -9.36
C LEU A 25 6.22 -14.20 -8.24
N ARG A 26 7.39 -13.62 -7.97
CA ARG A 26 8.28 -14.17 -6.93
C ARG A 26 7.94 -13.73 -5.51
N ASN A 27 7.17 -12.66 -5.38
CA ASN A 27 6.95 -11.96 -4.12
C ASN A 27 5.51 -11.98 -3.61
N THR A 28 4.63 -12.72 -4.29
CA THR A 28 3.24 -12.96 -3.84
C THR A 28 3.09 -14.42 -3.40
N TYR A 29 2.31 -14.66 -2.34
CA TYR A 29 2.14 -16.01 -1.78
C TYR A 29 1.58 -17.00 -2.81
N GLU A 30 0.66 -16.56 -3.67
CA GLU A 30 0.05 -17.41 -4.70
C GLU A 30 1.07 -18.00 -5.68
N ASN A 31 2.12 -17.23 -5.99
CA ASN A 31 3.09 -17.59 -7.00
C ASN A 31 4.40 -18.12 -6.37
N ASN A 32 4.70 -17.75 -5.12
CA ASN A 32 5.82 -18.30 -4.36
C ASN A 32 5.50 -18.34 -2.84
N PRO A 33 4.91 -19.44 -2.35
CA PRO A 33 4.53 -19.58 -0.95
C PRO A 33 5.68 -19.42 0.06
N PHE A 34 6.91 -19.75 -0.36
CA PHE A 34 8.13 -19.67 0.44
C PHE A 34 8.94 -18.39 0.17
N GLY A 35 8.42 -17.49 -0.68
CA GLY A 35 9.08 -16.25 -1.08
C GLY A 35 8.85 -15.09 -0.11
N GLY A 36 9.03 -13.88 -0.64
CA GLY A 36 8.87 -12.64 0.12
C GLY A 36 7.47 -12.38 0.63
N ASN A 37 6.42 -13.09 0.16
CA ASN A 37 5.06 -13.03 0.71
C ASN A 37 4.55 -11.59 1.00
N VAL A 38 4.88 -10.66 0.12
CA VAL A 38 4.68 -9.22 0.32
C VAL A 38 3.19 -8.89 0.40
N ASP A 39 2.36 -9.63 -0.32
CA ASP A 39 0.90 -9.59 -0.25
C ASP A 39 0.37 -9.91 1.15
N LYS A 40 0.90 -10.93 1.83
CA LYS A 40 0.50 -11.25 3.21
C LYS A 40 0.82 -10.13 4.18
N VAL A 41 2.03 -9.57 4.10
CA VAL A 41 2.46 -8.47 4.98
C VAL A 41 1.66 -7.20 4.68
N PHE A 42 1.36 -6.94 3.41
CA PHE A 42 0.47 -5.85 3.00
C PHE A 42 -0.92 -6.02 3.60
N ASN A 43 -1.55 -7.19 3.42
CA ASN A 43 -2.87 -7.49 3.96
C ASN A 43 -2.91 -7.38 5.49
N ALA A 44 -1.89 -7.87 6.19
CA ALA A 44 -1.79 -7.73 7.64
C ALA A 44 -1.71 -6.26 8.08
N CYS A 45 -0.95 -5.44 7.35
CA CYS A 45 -0.87 -4.00 7.59
C CYS A 45 -2.21 -3.31 7.35
N CYS A 46 -2.91 -3.65 6.26
CA CYS A 46 -4.22 -3.10 5.96
C CYS A 46 -5.26 -3.49 7.02
N ASN A 47 -5.31 -4.78 7.41
CA ASN A 47 -6.19 -5.28 8.46
C ASN A 47 -5.99 -4.52 9.78
N ALA A 48 -4.74 -4.32 10.20
CA ALA A 48 -4.45 -3.58 11.42
C ALA A 48 -4.84 -2.08 11.32
N ILE A 49 -4.76 -1.48 10.13
CA ILE A 49 -5.18 -0.10 9.91
C ILE A 49 -6.71 0.02 9.96
N VAL A 50 -7.45 -0.83 9.24
CA VAL A 50 -8.92 -0.75 9.19
C VAL A 50 -9.54 -1.10 10.54
N ALA A 51 -8.93 -2.04 11.28
CA ALA A 51 -9.34 -2.42 12.63
C ALA A 51 -8.96 -1.41 13.73
N SER A 52 -8.23 -0.33 13.40
CA SER A 52 -7.89 0.69 14.39
C SER A 52 -9.14 1.39 14.93
N ASN A 53 -9.17 1.69 16.24
CA ASN A 53 -10.29 2.32 16.96
C ASN A 53 -10.54 3.80 16.60
N LYS A 54 -10.12 4.25 15.42
CA LYS A 54 -10.42 5.60 14.93
C LYS A 54 -11.85 5.65 14.39
N THR A 55 -12.49 6.80 14.55
CA THR A 55 -13.88 7.07 14.13
C THR A 55 -14.11 7.11 12.62
N GLN A 56 -13.03 7.10 11.83
CA GLN A 56 -13.06 7.14 10.37
C GLN A 56 -13.61 5.84 9.75
N SER A 57 -14.19 5.94 8.54
CA SER A 57 -14.59 4.77 7.76
C SER A 57 -13.38 3.89 7.41
N VAL A 58 -13.63 2.61 7.11
CA VAL A 58 -12.57 1.67 6.73
C VAL A 58 -11.91 2.11 5.41
N GLU A 59 -12.69 2.64 4.48
CA GLU A 59 -12.26 3.23 3.22
C GLU A 59 -11.34 4.42 3.46
N TYR A 60 -11.70 5.33 4.37
CA TYR A 60 -10.85 6.47 4.70
C TYR A 60 -9.52 6.03 5.31
N LYS A 61 -9.56 5.10 6.28
CA LYS A 61 -8.35 4.55 6.91
C LYS A 61 -7.43 3.90 5.89
N PHE A 62 -8.00 3.11 4.98
CA PHE A 62 -7.29 2.46 3.90
C PHE A 62 -6.69 3.47 2.91
N ALA A 63 -7.50 4.40 2.40
CA ALA A 63 -7.07 5.44 1.45
C ALA A 63 -5.90 6.26 2.01
N LYS A 64 -5.98 6.65 3.29
CA LYS A 64 -4.90 7.34 3.99
C LYS A 64 -3.63 6.50 4.10
N PHE A 65 -3.74 5.22 4.46
CA PHE A 65 -2.60 4.32 4.51
C PHE A 65 -1.93 4.16 3.14
N TYR A 66 -2.74 3.92 2.11
CA TYR A 66 -2.29 3.76 0.73
C TYR A 66 -1.60 5.02 0.20
N LEU A 67 -2.17 6.20 0.45
CA LEU A 67 -1.57 7.48 0.04
C LEU A 67 -0.22 7.72 0.70
N ILE A 68 -0.10 7.51 2.01
CA ILE A 68 1.19 7.68 2.71
C ILE A 68 2.22 6.68 2.18
N LEU A 69 1.79 5.48 1.84
CA LEU A 69 2.67 4.43 1.33
C LEU A 69 3.18 4.75 -0.09
N ILE A 70 2.30 5.15 -1.01
CA ILE A 70 2.69 5.44 -2.40
C ILE A 70 3.64 6.64 -2.51
N ASN A 71 3.51 7.62 -1.59
CA ASN A 71 4.39 8.79 -1.51
C ASN A 71 5.74 8.50 -0.83
N LYS A 72 5.89 7.38 -0.12
CA LYS A 72 7.17 6.95 0.46
C LYS A 72 8.09 6.23 -0.52
N VAL A 73 7.57 5.91 -1.70
CA VAL A 73 8.24 5.08 -2.69
C VAL A 73 8.55 5.94 -3.90
N ASP A 74 9.79 5.90 -4.39
CA ASP A 74 10.17 6.67 -5.58
C ASP A 74 10.02 5.87 -6.88
N SER A 75 10.30 4.55 -6.83
CA SER A 75 10.28 3.68 -8.00
C SER A 75 8.87 3.44 -8.54
N GLY A 76 8.67 3.71 -9.84
CA GLY A 76 7.40 3.47 -10.56
C GLY A 76 6.97 2.02 -10.52
N LEU A 77 7.90 1.07 -10.69
CA LEU A 77 7.64 -0.37 -10.61
C LEU A 77 7.03 -0.76 -9.25
N ILE A 78 7.59 -0.21 -8.17
CA ILE A 78 7.13 -0.50 -6.81
C ILE A 78 5.76 0.14 -6.57
N LYS A 79 5.52 1.35 -7.10
CA LYS A 79 4.20 1.99 -7.06
C LYS A 79 3.14 1.14 -7.76
N ASP A 80 3.46 0.59 -8.93
CA ASP A 80 2.55 -0.27 -9.68
C ASP A 80 2.27 -1.58 -8.94
N PHE A 81 3.27 -2.15 -8.28
CA PHE A 81 3.05 -3.30 -7.41
C PHE A 81 2.14 -2.96 -6.23
N ILE A 82 2.37 -1.86 -5.53
CA ILE A 82 1.52 -1.44 -4.40
C ILE A 82 0.09 -1.17 -4.88
N ARG A 83 -0.10 -0.56 -6.06
CA ARG A 83 -1.41 -0.39 -6.69
C ARG A 83 -2.11 -1.73 -6.94
N HIS A 84 -1.37 -2.71 -7.45
CA HIS A 84 -1.91 -4.05 -7.66
C HIS A 84 -2.35 -4.70 -6.34
N LEU A 85 -1.51 -4.64 -5.29
CA LEU A 85 -1.85 -5.15 -3.95
C LEU A 85 -3.07 -4.42 -3.37
N ALA A 86 -3.12 -3.09 -3.51
CA ALA A 86 -4.24 -2.27 -3.06
C ALA A 86 -5.56 -2.65 -3.76
N SER A 87 -5.54 -2.81 -5.08
CA SER A 87 -6.70 -3.23 -5.85
C SER A 87 -7.20 -4.61 -5.40
N ARG A 88 -6.29 -5.59 -5.24
CA ARG A 88 -6.64 -6.92 -4.75
C ARG A 88 -7.24 -6.90 -3.35
N TYR A 89 -6.66 -6.11 -2.44
CA TYR A 89 -7.16 -6.00 -1.07
C TYR A 89 -8.57 -5.39 -1.03
N VAL A 90 -8.80 -4.31 -1.78
CA VAL A 90 -10.11 -3.64 -1.85
C VAL A 90 -11.19 -4.58 -2.40
N THR A 91 -10.89 -5.29 -3.49
CA THR A 91 -11.82 -6.28 -4.07
C THR A 91 -12.06 -7.45 -3.12
N GLY A 92 -11.01 -8.00 -2.50
CA GLY A 92 -11.12 -9.17 -1.62
C GLY A 92 -11.81 -8.90 -0.28
N HIS A 93 -11.85 -7.64 0.17
CA HIS A 93 -12.51 -7.24 1.42
C HIS A 93 -13.81 -6.47 1.20
N PHE A 94 -14.34 -6.49 -0.03
CA PHE A 94 -15.61 -5.84 -0.40
C PHE A 94 -15.70 -4.35 0.01
N MET A 95 -14.57 -3.64 -0.03
CA MET A 95 -14.55 -2.21 0.29
C MET A 95 -15.24 -1.39 -0.79
N ASN A 96 -15.83 -0.25 -0.40
CA ASN A 96 -16.49 0.63 -1.35
C ASN A 96 -15.47 1.42 -2.20
N ILE A 97 -15.13 0.89 -3.38
CA ILE A 97 -14.19 1.50 -4.33
C ILE A 97 -14.60 2.95 -4.69
N LYS A 98 -15.91 3.21 -4.82
CA LYS A 98 -16.39 4.56 -5.16
C LYS A 98 -16.03 5.55 -4.06
N GLU A 99 -16.22 5.17 -2.80
CA GLU A 99 -15.85 5.98 -1.65
C GLU A 99 -14.33 6.17 -1.55
N VAL A 100 -13.53 5.12 -1.76
CA VAL A 100 -12.06 5.25 -1.82
C VAL A 100 -11.63 6.25 -2.89
N ASN A 101 -12.25 6.21 -4.07
CA ASN A 101 -11.95 7.12 -5.18
C ASN A 101 -12.38 8.57 -4.94
N ILE A 102 -13.37 8.80 -4.06
CA ILE A 102 -13.77 10.15 -3.62
C ILE A 102 -12.79 10.67 -2.58
N ILE A 103 -12.41 9.84 -1.60
CA ILE A 103 -11.55 10.23 -0.47
C ILE A 103 -10.11 10.51 -0.93
N LEU A 104 -9.58 9.75 -1.89
CA LEU A 104 -8.18 9.86 -2.30
C LEU A 104 -7.79 11.25 -2.82
N PRO A 105 -8.53 11.88 -3.76
CA PRO A 105 -8.25 13.25 -4.19
C PRO A 105 -8.27 14.28 -3.05
N GLU A 106 -9.22 14.15 -2.11
CA GLU A 106 -9.32 15.04 -0.95
C GLU A 106 -8.07 14.94 -0.06
N LEU A 107 -7.67 13.71 0.25
CA LEU A 107 -6.45 13.44 1.03
C LEU A 107 -5.19 13.95 0.34
N VAL A 108 -5.10 13.86 -1.00
CA VAL A 108 -3.98 14.40 -1.78
C VAL A 108 -3.92 15.92 -1.65
N ALA A 109 -5.07 16.60 -1.78
CA ALA A 109 -5.15 18.04 -1.63
C ALA A 109 -4.72 18.50 -0.21
N GLU A 110 -5.19 17.79 0.82
CA GLU A 110 -4.77 18.03 2.21
C GLU A 110 -3.26 17.82 2.40
N PHE A 111 -2.72 16.73 1.87
CA PHE A 111 -1.31 16.40 1.97
C PHE A 111 -0.42 17.47 1.32
N ASN A 112 -0.79 17.93 0.12
CA ASN A 112 -0.08 18.99 -0.60
C ASN A 112 -0.13 20.33 0.15
N LYS A 113 -1.27 20.66 0.76
CA LYS A 113 -1.42 21.87 1.58
C LYS A 113 -0.54 21.86 2.83
N ILE A 114 -0.31 20.68 3.42
CA ILE A 114 0.60 20.53 4.55
C ILE A 114 2.05 20.72 4.10
N LEU A 115 2.42 20.16 2.95
CA LEU A 115 3.77 20.33 2.39
C LEU A 115 4.07 21.79 2.07
N SER A 116 3.15 22.49 1.40
CA SER A 116 3.33 23.91 1.02
C SER A 116 3.38 24.88 2.20
N LYS A 117 3.00 24.46 3.42
CA LYS A 117 3.11 25.28 4.64
C LYS A 117 4.43 25.08 5.38
N ASN A 118 5.16 24.03 5.05
CA ASN A 118 6.42 23.64 5.69
C ASN A 118 7.64 23.82 4.78
N THR A 119 7.45 24.45 3.61
CA THR A 119 8.51 24.89 2.68
C THR A 119 8.51 26.41 2.62
#